data_AF-A0A945X0Q0-F1
#
_entry.id   AF-A0A945X0Q0-F1
#
_cell.length_a   1.000
_cell.length_b   1.000
_cell.length_c   1.000
_cell.angle_alpha   90.00
_cell.angle_beta   90.00
_cell.angle_gamma   90.00
#
_symmetry.space_group_name_H-M   'P 1'
#
loop_
_entity.id
_entity.type
_entity.pdbx_description
1 polymer ?
#
loop_
_entity_poly.entity_id
_entity_poly.type
_entity_poly.pdbx_seq_one_letter_code
_entity_poly.pdbx_strand_id
1 'polypeptide(L)'
;MTRIHQLLAALDERRIAQDVGIPQDEARMSFRLERNTVRDWDEFEAIIGAYYNHHSSRCIAVGARMAPRDARTEAKEILEQGYRRQNGTVISAYNAAHDGTDGGLRMVLDMIADALREKAVANYVRDAFDRFVRPTAWDEKVEIVGQLLQLSMVPLDPSIDRETPERYAHDYTELVTAYASGLRAVGNHFRRL
;
A
#
# COMPACT_ATOMS: atom_id res chain seq x y z
N MET A 1 -25.98 -12.34 -10.29
CA MET A 1 -25.31 -11.08 -9.90
C MET A 1 -24.51 -10.59 -11.10
N THR A 2 -24.63 -9.31 -11.47
CA THR A 2 -23.85 -8.71 -12.56
C THR A 2 -22.39 -8.50 -12.13
N ARG A 3 -21.44 -8.43 -13.09
CA ARG A 3 -19.99 -8.34 -12.79
C ARG A 3 -19.63 -7.09 -11.99
N ILE A 4 -20.32 -5.97 -12.21
CA ILE A 4 -20.14 -4.76 -11.39
C ILE A 4 -20.42 -5.01 -9.91
N HIS A 5 -21.46 -5.77 -9.56
CA HIS A 5 -21.77 -6.05 -8.15
C HIS A 5 -20.71 -6.94 -7.51
N GLN A 6 -20.09 -7.83 -8.29
CA GLN A 6 -18.97 -8.65 -7.81
C GLN A 6 -17.71 -7.79 -7.61
N LEU A 7 -17.43 -6.87 -8.53
CA LEU A 7 -16.33 -5.90 -8.39
C LEU A 7 -16.54 -5.01 -7.16
N LEU A 8 -17.72 -4.40 -7.00
CA LEU A 8 -18.05 -3.56 -5.84
C LEU A 8 -17.95 -4.33 -4.52
N ALA A 9 -18.44 -5.59 -4.48
CA ALA A 9 -18.30 -6.42 -3.30
C ALA A 9 -16.83 -6.79 -2.99
N ALA A 10 -16.00 -6.98 -4.01
CA ALA A 10 -14.57 -7.23 -3.83
C ALA A 10 -13.82 -5.97 -3.37
N LEU A 11 -14.26 -4.79 -3.82
CA LEU A 11 -13.71 -3.48 -3.44
C LEU A 11 -14.31 -2.91 -2.15
N ASP A 12 -15.23 -3.63 -1.50
CA ASP A 12 -15.82 -3.24 -0.22
C ASP A 12 -14.74 -3.04 0.84
N GLU A 13 -14.84 -1.95 1.61
CA GLU A 13 -13.84 -1.58 2.62
C GLU A 13 -13.63 -2.68 3.65
N ARG A 14 -14.68 -3.37 4.09
CA ARG A 14 -14.56 -4.45 5.08
C ARG A 14 -13.83 -5.63 4.48
N ARG A 15 -14.07 -5.93 3.21
CA ARG A 15 -13.38 -6.99 2.50
C ARG A 15 -11.89 -6.70 2.37
N ILE A 16 -11.54 -5.48 1.97
CA ILE A 16 -10.12 -5.05 1.88
C ILE A 16 -9.46 -5.02 3.26
N ALA A 17 -10.17 -4.56 4.29
CA ALA A 17 -9.66 -4.59 5.66
C ALA A 17 -9.36 -6.02 6.13
N GLN A 18 -10.22 -6.99 5.81
CA GLN A 18 -10.03 -8.40 6.15
C GLN A 18 -8.89 -9.03 5.34
N ASP A 19 -8.90 -8.88 4.02
CA ASP A 19 -7.98 -9.60 3.13
C ASP A 19 -6.59 -8.94 3.06
N VAL A 20 -6.48 -7.63 3.34
CA VAL A 20 -5.23 -6.87 3.26
C VAL A 20 -4.88 -6.19 4.58
N GLY A 21 -5.81 -5.46 5.20
CA GLY A 21 -5.54 -4.65 6.39
C GLY A 21 -5.04 -5.44 7.60
N ILE A 22 -5.81 -6.45 8.02
CA ILE A 22 -5.52 -7.28 9.19
C ILE A 22 -4.15 -7.99 9.05
N PRO A 23 -3.84 -8.69 7.94
CA PRO A 23 -2.52 -9.30 7.76
C PRO A 23 -1.36 -8.30 7.89
N GLN A 24 -1.54 -7.07 7.42
CA GLN A 24 -0.52 -6.02 7.51
C GLN A 24 -0.32 -5.56 8.97
N ASP A 25 -1.42 -5.36 9.72
CA ASP A 25 -1.36 -5.05 11.15
C ASP A 25 -0.68 -6.17 11.94
N GLU A 26 -1.03 -7.43 11.69
CA GLU A 26 -0.43 -8.59 12.32
C GLU A 26 1.08 -8.71 12.02
N ALA A 27 1.48 -8.49 10.76
CA ALA A 27 2.89 -8.51 10.37
C ALA A 27 3.68 -7.42 11.09
N ARG A 28 3.14 -6.21 11.19
CA ARG A 28 3.74 -5.10 11.95
C ARG A 28 3.86 -5.39 13.44
N MET A 29 2.78 -5.88 14.08
CA MET A 29 2.76 -6.16 15.52
C MET A 29 3.68 -7.31 15.92
N SER A 30 3.87 -8.30 15.05
CA SER A 30 4.65 -9.51 15.35
C SER A 30 6.15 -9.37 15.07
N PHE A 31 6.60 -8.26 14.47
CA PHE A 31 8.03 -7.98 14.36
C PHE A 31 8.59 -7.53 15.70
N ARG A 32 9.55 -8.28 16.25
CA ARG A 32 10.18 -7.96 17.53
C ARG A 32 11.29 -6.94 17.31
N LEU A 33 11.18 -5.82 18.02
CA LEU A 33 12.19 -4.79 18.07
C LEU A 33 12.75 -4.71 19.50
N GLU A 34 14.02 -5.08 19.68
CA GLU A 34 14.66 -5.11 21.00
C GLU A 34 14.96 -3.71 21.53
N ARG A 35 15.32 -2.78 20.63
CA ARG A 35 15.68 -1.40 20.95
C ARG A 35 15.08 -0.46 19.94
N ASN A 36 14.67 0.71 20.38
CA ASN A 36 14.18 1.76 19.47
C ASN A 36 15.30 2.57 18.82
N THR A 37 16.56 2.18 19.02
CA THR A 37 17.73 2.82 18.43
C THR A 37 18.70 1.82 17.81
N VAL A 38 19.56 2.32 16.92
CA VAL A 38 20.62 1.56 16.25
C VAL A 38 22.00 2.15 16.56
N ARG A 39 23.04 1.32 16.63
CA ARG A 39 24.39 1.80 16.97
C ARG A 39 25.15 2.36 15.79
N ASP A 40 24.91 1.82 14.61
CA ASP A 40 25.64 2.15 13.39
C ASP A 40 24.78 1.88 12.15
N TRP A 41 25.33 2.28 11.00
CA TRP A 41 24.66 2.15 9.70
C TRP A 41 24.41 0.68 9.30
N ASP A 42 25.31 -0.22 9.68
CA ASP A 42 25.18 -1.64 9.32
C ASP A 42 24.03 -2.30 10.11
N GLU A 43 23.90 -1.98 11.41
CA GLU A 43 22.75 -2.40 12.23
C GLU A 43 21.44 -1.80 11.68
N PHE A 44 21.46 -0.53 11.28
CA PHE A 44 20.31 0.12 10.65
C PHE A 44 19.85 -0.62 9.39
N GLU A 45 20.77 -0.84 8.44
CA GLU A 45 20.46 -1.54 7.20
C GLU A 45 19.97 -2.96 7.46
N ALA A 46 20.63 -3.69 8.37
CA ALA A 46 20.23 -5.05 8.72
C ALA A 46 18.79 -5.10 9.24
N ILE A 47 18.40 -4.17 10.12
CA ILE A 47 17.06 -4.15 10.71
C ILE A 47 16.00 -3.76 9.68
N ILE A 48 16.20 -2.70 8.90
CA ILE A 48 15.19 -2.28 7.90
C ILE A 48 14.99 -3.35 6.82
N GLY A 49 16.07 -4.04 6.42
CA GLY A 49 15.99 -5.15 5.48
C GLY A 49 15.29 -6.37 6.07
N ALA A 50 15.59 -6.72 7.33
CA ALA A 50 14.91 -7.80 8.03
C ALA A 50 13.41 -7.52 8.21
N TYR A 51 13.06 -6.28 8.55
CA TYR A 51 11.68 -5.82 8.67
C TYR A 51 10.94 -5.91 7.34
N TYR A 52 11.51 -5.36 6.27
CA TYR A 52 10.93 -5.46 4.93
C TYR A 52 10.64 -6.92 4.55
N ASN A 53 11.62 -7.81 4.72
CA ASN A 53 11.47 -9.23 4.41
C ASN A 53 10.37 -9.89 5.24
N HIS A 54 10.36 -9.64 6.55
CA HIS A 54 9.34 -10.16 7.46
C HIS A 54 7.93 -9.72 7.03
N HIS A 55 7.76 -8.45 6.72
CA HIS A 55 6.46 -7.88 6.37
C HIS A 55 6.00 -8.33 4.97
N SER A 56 6.89 -8.21 3.97
CA SER A 56 6.64 -8.62 2.59
C SER A 56 6.29 -10.11 2.48
N SER A 57 7.05 -10.98 3.17
CA SER A 57 6.84 -12.44 3.13
C SER A 57 5.53 -12.91 3.75
N ARG A 58 4.81 -12.03 4.45
CA ARG A 58 3.52 -12.33 5.08
C ARG A 58 2.35 -11.71 4.36
N CYS A 59 2.55 -10.56 3.72
CA CYS A 59 1.43 -9.77 3.21
C CYS A 59 1.45 -9.52 1.70
N ILE A 60 2.59 -9.73 1.03
CA ILE A 60 2.75 -9.43 -0.39
C ILE A 60 3.16 -10.67 -1.17
N ALA A 61 4.25 -11.31 -0.75
CA ALA A 61 4.80 -12.49 -1.39
C ALA A 61 4.84 -13.64 -0.37
N VAL A 62 3.66 -14.20 -0.07
CA VAL A 62 3.47 -15.15 1.04
C VAL A 62 4.47 -16.31 0.94
N GLY A 63 5.30 -16.46 1.96
CA GLY A 63 6.33 -17.51 2.06
C GLY A 63 7.61 -17.25 1.25
N ALA A 64 7.62 -16.26 0.35
CA ALA A 64 8.83 -15.87 -0.36
C ALA A 64 9.72 -14.98 0.52
N ARG A 65 11.04 -15.18 0.42
CA ARG A 65 12.03 -14.33 1.08
C ARG A 65 13.02 -13.83 0.05
N MET A 66 13.32 -12.54 0.11
CA MET A 66 14.36 -11.95 -0.72
C MET A 66 15.73 -12.15 -0.07
N ALA A 67 16.78 -12.15 -0.89
CA ALA A 67 18.13 -12.13 -0.36
C ALA A 67 18.32 -10.89 0.53
N PRO A 68 19.10 -10.95 1.61
CA PRO A 68 19.26 -9.82 2.53
C PRO A 68 19.73 -8.52 1.86
N ARG A 69 20.50 -8.61 0.78
CA ARG A 69 20.93 -7.44 -0.01
C ARG A 69 19.75 -6.76 -0.71
N ASP A 70 18.86 -7.53 -1.30
CA ASP A 70 17.75 -6.99 -2.09
C ASP A 70 16.70 -6.39 -1.16
N ALA A 71 16.39 -7.06 -0.04
CA ALA A 71 15.48 -6.53 0.97
C ALA A 71 15.98 -5.20 1.58
N ARG A 72 17.30 -5.06 1.78
CA ARG A 72 17.92 -3.79 2.20
C ARG A 72 17.76 -2.70 1.16
N THR A 73 17.91 -3.04 -0.12
CA THR A 73 17.80 -2.10 -1.23
C THR A 73 16.38 -1.57 -1.32
N GLU A 74 15.40 -2.47 -1.32
CA GLU A 74 13.97 -2.13 -1.33
C GLU A 74 13.55 -1.28 -0.12
N ALA A 75 14.00 -1.64 1.09
CA ALA A 75 13.72 -0.87 2.29
C ALA A 75 14.27 0.57 2.18
N LYS A 76 15.50 0.73 1.70
CA LYS A 76 16.12 2.05 1.51
C LYS A 76 15.39 2.88 0.46
N GLU A 77 14.96 2.27 -0.64
CA GLU A 77 14.18 2.97 -1.67
C GLU A 77 12.85 3.49 -1.14
N ILE A 78 12.15 2.70 -0.33
CA ILE A 78 10.92 3.12 0.35
C ILE A 78 11.20 4.32 1.28
N LEU A 79 12.23 4.22 2.13
CA LEU A 79 12.58 5.30 3.06
C LEU A 79 12.99 6.56 2.32
N GLU A 80 13.77 6.43 1.26
CA GLU A 80 14.21 7.53 0.43
C GLU A 80 13.01 8.26 -0.20
N GLN A 81 12.02 7.53 -0.72
CA GLN A 81 10.78 8.12 -1.23
C GLN A 81 9.95 8.79 -0.12
N GLY A 82 9.85 8.15 1.05
CA GLY A 82 9.08 8.67 2.18
C GLY A 82 9.67 9.95 2.77
N TYR A 83 10.98 10.00 2.97
CA TYR A 83 11.68 11.17 3.51
C TYR A 83 11.82 12.31 2.51
N ARG A 84 11.91 12.05 1.20
CA ARG A 84 11.90 13.11 0.18
C ARG A 84 10.66 14.00 0.28
N ARG A 85 9.50 13.45 0.64
CA ARG A 85 8.25 14.22 0.87
C ARG A 85 8.39 15.24 2.02
N GLN A 86 9.41 15.08 2.86
CA GLN A 86 9.72 15.93 4.02
C GLN A 86 11.09 16.63 3.86
N ASN A 87 11.60 16.75 2.62
CA ASN A 87 12.94 17.28 2.32
C ASN A 87 14.10 16.55 3.04
N GLY A 88 13.91 15.27 3.39
CA GLY A 88 14.91 14.41 4.00
C GLY A 88 15.44 13.34 3.04
N THR A 89 16.33 12.50 3.56
CA THR A 89 16.90 11.35 2.85
C THR A 89 16.91 10.11 3.76
N VAL A 90 17.35 8.97 3.23
CA VAL A 90 17.65 7.79 4.07
C VAL A 90 18.64 8.09 5.21
N ILE A 91 19.53 9.08 5.07
CA ILE A 91 20.43 9.51 6.15
C ILE A 91 19.64 10.15 7.30
N SER A 92 18.56 10.88 6.99
CA SER A 92 17.65 11.43 8.00
C SER A 92 16.97 10.32 8.81
N ALA A 93 16.57 9.23 8.12
CA ALA A 93 16.00 8.05 8.77
C ALA A 93 16.99 7.38 9.73
N TYR A 94 18.25 7.25 9.29
CA TYR A 94 19.32 6.71 10.12
C TYR A 94 19.58 7.58 11.34
N ASN A 95 19.71 8.90 11.19
CA ASN A 95 19.98 9.80 12.31
C ASN A 95 18.85 9.73 13.36
N ALA A 96 17.58 9.74 12.91
CA ALA A 96 16.45 9.57 13.81
C ALA A 96 16.50 8.23 14.56
N ALA A 97 16.82 7.14 13.87
CA ALA A 97 16.99 5.83 14.48
C ALA A 97 18.23 5.74 15.39
N HIS A 98 19.32 6.43 15.09
CA HIS A 98 20.55 6.40 15.88
C HIS A 98 20.39 7.20 17.17
N ASP A 99 19.89 8.43 17.05
CA ASP A 99 19.73 9.37 18.15
C ASP A 99 18.45 9.13 18.96
N GLY A 100 17.53 8.32 18.42
CA GLY A 100 16.23 8.04 19.03
C GLY A 100 15.24 9.22 18.97
N THR A 101 15.46 10.17 18.06
CA THR A 101 14.58 11.32 17.84
C THR A 101 13.43 10.97 16.89
N ASP A 102 12.37 11.78 16.87
CA ASP A 102 11.26 11.66 15.90
C ASP A 102 10.59 10.26 15.89
N GLY A 103 10.54 9.61 17.06
CA GLY A 103 9.99 8.25 17.22
C GLY A 103 11.01 7.13 16.96
N GLY A 104 12.24 7.46 16.59
CA GLY A 104 13.36 6.54 16.44
C GLY A 104 13.14 5.49 15.37
N LEU A 105 13.73 4.31 15.60
CA LEU A 105 13.64 3.19 14.67
C LEU A 105 12.19 2.74 14.42
N ARG A 106 11.29 2.84 15.40
CA ARG A 106 9.87 2.50 15.24
C ARG A 106 9.23 3.30 14.11
N MET A 107 9.46 4.61 14.07
CA MET A 107 8.90 5.49 13.04
C MET A 107 9.43 5.12 11.64
N VAL A 108 10.71 4.76 11.55
CA VAL A 108 11.33 4.26 10.31
C VAL A 108 10.65 2.97 9.84
N LEU A 109 10.43 2.01 10.73
CA LEU A 109 9.76 0.75 10.39
C LEU A 109 8.29 0.98 10.01
N ASP A 110 7.62 1.91 10.68
CA ASP A 110 6.23 2.28 10.38
C ASP A 110 6.09 2.89 8.98
N MET A 111 7.06 3.71 8.56
CA MET A 111 7.11 4.23 7.19
C MET A 111 7.23 3.11 6.15
N ILE A 112 8.05 2.08 6.43
CA ILE A 112 8.15 0.90 5.56
C ILE A 112 6.81 0.14 5.55
N ALA A 113 6.20 -0.06 6.71
CA ALA A 113 4.92 -0.77 6.84
C ALA A 113 3.81 -0.10 6.03
N ASP A 114 3.71 1.23 6.14
CA ASP A 114 2.68 2.01 5.47
C ASP A 114 2.85 1.98 3.96
N ALA A 115 4.09 2.06 3.45
CA ALA A 115 4.38 1.92 2.02
C ALA A 115 4.06 0.50 1.49
N LEU A 116 4.38 -0.55 2.26
CA LEU A 116 4.04 -1.93 1.88
C LEU A 116 2.53 -2.17 1.88
N ARG A 117 1.80 -1.58 2.81
CA ARG A 117 0.33 -1.57 2.84
C ARG A 117 -0.23 -0.85 1.61
N GLU A 118 0.32 0.31 1.28
CA GLU A 118 0.01 1.09 0.07
C GLU A 118 0.04 0.20 -1.18
N LYS A 119 1.18 -0.49 -1.36
CA LYS A 119 1.41 -1.42 -2.46
C LYS A 119 0.44 -2.60 -2.45
N ALA A 120 0.18 -3.19 -1.29
CA ALA A 120 -0.71 -4.34 -1.16
C ALA A 120 -2.17 -3.99 -1.50
N VAL A 121 -2.67 -2.84 -1.04
CA VAL A 121 -4.02 -2.36 -1.39
C VAL A 121 -4.11 -2.10 -2.89
N ALA A 122 -3.13 -1.41 -3.49
CA ALA A 122 -3.13 -1.16 -4.93
C ALA A 122 -3.11 -2.47 -5.75
N ASN A 123 -2.32 -3.46 -5.33
CA ASN A 123 -2.27 -4.77 -5.98
C ASN A 123 -3.60 -5.53 -5.85
N TYR A 124 -4.22 -5.51 -4.67
CA TYR A 124 -5.53 -6.14 -4.45
C TYR A 124 -6.62 -5.50 -5.31
N VAL A 125 -6.66 -4.16 -5.37
CA VAL A 125 -7.63 -3.44 -6.21
C VAL A 125 -7.40 -3.79 -7.68
N ARG A 126 -6.16 -3.76 -8.18
CA ARG A 126 -5.83 -4.17 -9.56
C ARG A 126 -6.27 -5.60 -9.86
N ASP A 127 -5.97 -6.55 -8.97
CA ASP A 127 -6.39 -7.95 -9.12
C ASP A 127 -7.92 -8.09 -9.12
N ALA A 128 -8.66 -7.28 -8.36
CA ALA A 128 -10.12 -7.25 -8.44
C ALA A 128 -10.59 -6.79 -9.83
N PHE A 129 -10.00 -5.74 -10.41
CA PHE A 129 -10.29 -5.31 -11.78
C PHE A 129 -9.99 -6.44 -12.78
N ASP A 130 -8.81 -7.07 -12.70
CA ASP A 130 -8.41 -8.12 -13.64
C ASP A 130 -9.31 -9.37 -13.57
N ARG A 131 -9.84 -9.69 -12.38
CA ARG A 131 -10.76 -10.83 -12.19
C ARG A 131 -12.16 -10.57 -12.76
N PHE A 132 -12.69 -9.35 -12.59
CA PHE A 132 -14.08 -9.05 -12.91
C PHE A 132 -14.27 -8.29 -14.22
N VAL A 133 -13.20 -7.69 -14.76
CA VAL A 133 -13.23 -7.00 -16.03
C VAL A 133 -12.40 -7.75 -17.05
N ARG A 134 -13.08 -8.28 -18.08
CA ARG A 134 -12.41 -9.03 -19.14
C ARG A 134 -11.50 -8.11 -19.97
N PRO A 135 -10.20 -8.41 -20.10
CA PRO A 135 -9.27 -7.55 -20.85
C PRO A 135 -9.63 -7.40 -22.34
N THR A 136 -10.31 -8.40 -22.92
CA THR A 136 -10.59 -8.48 -24.36
C THR A 136 -11.96 -7.95 -24.77
N ALA A 137 -12.79 -7.49 -23.82
CA ALA A 137 -14.15 -7.04 -24.10
C ALA A 137 -14.28 -5.54 -23.83
N TRP A 138 -13.88 -4.73 -24.82
CA TRP A 138 -13.80 -3.26 -24.67
C TRP A 138 -15.11 -2.63 -24.20
N ASP A 139 -16.24 -2.93 -24.84
CA ASP A 139 -17.52 -2.31 -24.49
C ASP A 139 -17.95 -2.64 -23.05
N GLU A 140 -17.75 -3.89 -22.63
CA GLU A 140 -18.01 -4.33 -21.26
C GLU A 140 -17.06 -3.65 -20.26
N LYS A 141 -15.81 -3.39 -20.67
CA LYS A 141 -14.80 -2.67 -19.89
C LYS A 141 -15.26 -1.24 -19.59
N VAL A 142 -15.66 -0.52 -20.64
CA VAL A 142 -16.16 0.85 -20.54
C VAL A 142 -17.44 0.91 -19.70
N GLU A 143 -18.36 -0.04 -19.91
CA GLU A 143 -19.59 -0.13 -19.13
C GLU A 143 -19.32 -0.33 -17.63
N ILE A 144 -18.49 -1.30 -17.26
CA ILE A 144 -18.17 -1.58 -15.84
C ILE A 144 -17.46 -0.38 -15.20
N VAL A 145 -16.52 0.25 -15.90
CA VAL A 145 -15.82 1.44 -15.41
C VAL A 145 -16.79 2.61 -15.22
N GLY A 146 -17.68 2.87 -16.18
CA GLY A 146 -18.69 3.90 -16.08
C GLY A 146 -19.62 3.68 -14.87
N GLN A 147 -20.08 2.44 -14.68
CA GLN A 147 -20.88 2.08 -13.51
C GLN A 147 -20.11 2.24 -12.20
N LEU A 148 -18.82 1.86 -12.16
CA LEU A 148 -18.00 2.05 -10.97
C LEU A 148 -17.82 3.54 -10.61
N LEU A 149 -17.54 4.41 -11.59
CA LEU A 149 -17.39 5.85 -11.37
C LEU A 149 -18.67 6.50 -10.82
N GLN A 150 -19.83 5.96 -11.19
CA GLN A 150 -21.14 6.41 -10.71
C GLN A 150 -21.52 5.83 -9.34
N LEU A 151 -21.22 4.54 -9.11
CA LEU A 151 -21.63 3.79 -7.93
C LEU A 151 -20.57 3.74 -6.83
N SER A 152 -19.38 4.32 -7.05
CA SER A 152 -18.29 4.30 -6.07
C SER A 152 -18.74 4.95 -4.76
N MET A 153 -18.74 4.14 -3.70
CA MET A 153 -18.99 4.58 -2.33
C MET A 153 -17.78 5.26 -1.69
N VAL A 154 -16.61 5.17 -2.33
CA VAL A 154 -15.37 5.79 -1.88
C VAL A 154 -15.21 7.15 -2.56
N PRO A 155 -14.84 8.21 -1.82
CA PRO A 155 -14.51 9.49 -2.42
C PRO A 155 -13.29 9.35 -3.33
N LEU A 156 -13.51 9.53 -4.62
CA LEU A 156 -12.45 9.57 -5.63
C LEU A 156 -11.82 10.96 -5.65
N ASP A 157 -10.54 11.02 -6.05
CA ASP A 157 -9.83 12.28 -6.25
C ASP A 157 -10.58 13.18 -7.27
N PRO A 158 -10.70 14.50 -7.03
CA PRO A 158 -11.37 15.41 -7.97
C PRO A 158 -10.75 15.46 -9.38
N SER A 159 -9.50 15.02 -9.54
CA SER A 159 -8.84 14.90 -10.85
C SER A 159 -9.39 13.77 -11.72
N ILE A 160 -10.16 12.84 -11.14
CA ILE A 160 -10.82 11.77 -11.88
C ILE A 160 -12.01 12.33 -12.66
N ASP A 161 -11.82 12.46 -13.97
CA ASP A 161 -12.89 12.73 -14.93
C ASP A 161 -13.90 11.58 -14.97
N ARG A 162 -15.16 11.85 -14.60
CA ARG A 162 -16.22 10.84 -14.59
C ARG A 162 -16.95 10.71 -15.92
N GLU A 163 -16.77 11.67 -16.82
CA GLU A 163 -17.47 11.75 -18.10
C GLU A 163 -16.74 10.95 -19.21
N THR A 164 -15.49 10.56 -18.98
CA THR A 164 -14.65 9.81 -19.94
C THR A 164 -14.22 8.43 -19.39
N PRO A 165 -15.15 7.47 -19.20
CA PRO A 165 -14.83 6.13 -18.68
C PRO A 165 -13.85 5.35 -19.56
N GLU A 166 -13.80 5.62 -20.86
CA GLU A 166 -12.90 5.00 -21.83
C GLU A 166 -11.42 5.18 -21.46
N ARG A 167 -11.08 6.34 -20.87
CA ARG A 167 -9.70 6.64 -20.42
C ARG A 167 -9.22 5.58 -19.43
N TYR A 168 -10.02 5.29 -18.40
CA TYR A 168 -9.66 4.34 -17.36
C TYR A 168 -9.93 2.90 -17.80
N ALA A 169 -10.87 2.68 -18.71
CA ALA A 169 -10.99 1.40 -19.38
C ALA A 169 -9.74 1.09 -20.20
N HIS A 170 -9.01 2.05 -20.76
CA HIS A 170 -7.74 1.73 -21.43
C HIS A 170 -6.66 1.30 -20.40
N ASP A 171 -6.46 2.12 -19.36
CA ASP A 171 -5.49 1.87 -18.29
C ASP A 171 -6.10 2.21 -16.92
N TYR A 172 -6.23 1.18 -16.07
CA TYR A 172 -6.81 1.34 -14.74
C TYR A 172 -5.87 1.98 -13.72
N THR A 173 -4.60 2.20 -14.06
CA THR A 173 -3.57 2.58 -13.07
C THR A 173 -3.96 3.82 -12.27
N GLU A 174 -4.48 4.84 -12.94
CA GLU A 174 -4.96 6.07 -12.30
C GLU A 174 -6.18 5.81 -11.41
N LEU A 175 -7.15 5.03 -11.91
CA LEU A 175 -8.37 4.69 -11.18
C LEU A 175 -8.08 3.84 -9.94
N VAL A 176 -7.19 2.85 -10.04
CA VAL A 176 -6.70 2.01 -8.93
C VAL A 176 -6.04 2.88 -7.88
N THR A 177 -5.18 3.81 -8.29
CA THR A 177 -4.47 4.72 -7.39
C THR A 177 -5.42 5.66 -6.66
N ALA A 178 -6.39 6.24 -7.37
CA ALA A 178 -7.42 7.08 -6.79
C ALA A 178 -8.30 6.31 -5.80
N TYR A 179 -8.71 5.08 -6.15
CA TYR A 179 -9.54 4.25 -5.29
C TYR A 179 -8.81 3.83 -4.00
N ALA A 180 -7.56 3.36 -4.13
CA ALA A 180 -6.71 3.02 -2.98
C ALA A 180 -6.47 4.24 -2.06
N SER A 181 -6.33 5.44 -2.64
CA SER A 181 -6.17 6.68 -1.88
C SER A 181 -7.45 7.08 -1.16
N GLY A 182 -8.61 6.97 -1.82
CA GLY A 182 -9.91 7.23 -1.21
C GLY A 182 -10.22 6.27 -0.05
N LEU A 183 -9.93 4.98 -0.20
CA LEU A 183 -10.09 3.99 0.88
C LEU A 183 -9.27 4.35 2.11
N ARG A 184 -8.05 4.87 1.92
CA ARG A 184 -7.21 5.35 3.01
C ARG A 184 -7.78 6.57 3.72
N ALA A 185 -8.35 7.52 2.98
CA ALA A 185 -8.98 8.70 3.56
C ALA A 185 -10.15 8.30 4.48
N VAL A 186 -10.96 7.33 4.06
CA VAL A 186 -12.07 6.78 4.85
C VAL A 186 -11.54 6.01 6.07
N GLY A 187 -10.58 5.09 5.89
CA GLY A 187 -10.02 4.32 7.00
C GLY A 187 -9.29 5.17 8.06
N ASN A 188 -8.63 6.25 7.66
CA ASN A 188 -8.01 7.20 8.59
C ASN A 188 -9.03 8.02 9.38
N HIS A 189 -10.24 8.22 8.85
CA HIS A 189 -11.34 8.87 9.55
C HIS A 189 -11.85 7.99 10.70
N PHE A 190 -12.00 6.69 10.47
CA PHE A 190 -12.42 5.73 11.50
C PHE A 190 -11.37 5.48 12.59
N ARG A 191 -10.07 5.60 12.28
CA ARG A 191 -8.99 5.44 13.28
C ARG A 191 -8.82 6.63 14.22
N ARG A 192 -9.51 7.76 13.96
CA ARG A 192 -9.46 9.01 14.74
C ARG A 192 -10.68 9.24 15.63
N LEU A 193 -11.70 8.38 15.55
CA LEU A 193 -12.88 8.34 16.43
C LEU A 193 -12.67 7.28 17.52
#